data_AF-A0A8J6WNH1-F1
#
_entry.id   AF-A0A8J6WNH1-F1
#
_cell.length_a   1.000
_cell.length_b   1.000
_cell.length_c   1.000
_cell.angle_alpha   90.00
_cell.angle_beta   90.00
_cell.angle_gamma   90.00
#
_symmetry.space_group_name_H-M   'P 1'
#
loop_
_entity.id
_entity.type
_entity.pdbx_description
1 polymer ?
#
loop_
_entity_poly.entity_id
_entity_poly.type
_entity_poly.pdbx_seq_one_letter_code
_entity_poly.pdbx_strand_id
1 'polypeptide(L)'
;MSFNLFYSWQADLPSDANKDFIKTCLKQALNRVEREHELDERPSLDHDTLGVPGSPEIINTILSKIDKASIFVADLSFIAKTGNGKFCPNPNVLIELGYALKSLGSERLIFVVNEHWGVVENNLPFDLRHRRFPIKYNLAPKARLDAHNREHEKLVKEFVYRIGNVISSQGVTTPRTRPETFKQDQALFSKLINDFPSNGKLARFLDKESVGNLFLLWYVDEAERFVYNWSNAMHKFFDPTLEKQRQKLIELLTQFVDRIPNHVWLTPSGRYYDMGLEEPNISDGELERRLKARDEINEICKQAYKEHQELIYNCRKTLGSVEEA
;
A
#
# COMPACT_ATOMS: atom_id res chain seq x y z
N MET A 1 -1.72 -9.49 3.55
CA MET A 1 -2.88 -10.12 4.21
C MET A 1 -4.04 -9.23 3.87
N SER A 2 -5.04 -9.76 3.15
CA SER A 2 -6.17 -8.96 2.71
C SER A 2 -6.99 -8.46 3.90
N PHE A 3 -7.10 -7.13 4.04
CA PHE A 3 -7.91 -6.50 5.07
C PHE A 3 -9.39 -6.60 4.66
N ASN A 4 -10.14 -7.49 5.33
CA ASN A 4 -11.53 -7.75 5.00
C ASN A 4 -12.45 -7.32 6.14
N LEU A 5 -13.50 -6.57 5.80
CA LEU A 5 -14.58 -6.20 6.71
C LEU A 5 -15.81 -7.05 6.39
N PHE A 6 -16.25 -7.85 7.37
CA PHE A 6 -17.51 -8.58 7.27
C PHE A 6 -18.66 -7.73 7.81
N TYR A 7 -19.65 -7.44 6.97
CA TYR A 7 -20.86 -6.72 7.35
C TYR A 7 -22.03 -7.69 7.56
N SER A 8 -22.44 -7.84 8.82
CA SER A 8 -23.63 -8.56 9.23
C SER A 8 -24.84 -7.62 9.24
N TRP A 9 -25.80 -7.92 8.36
CA TRP A 9 -26.93 -7.05 8.04
C TRP A 9 -28.27 -7.76 8.24
N GLN A 10 -29.36 -7.00 8.28
CA GLN A 10 -30.72 -7.53 8.37
C GLN A 10 -31.65 -7.00 7.27
N ALA A 11 -32.70 -7.76 6.96
CA ALA A 11 -33.64 -7.48 5.87
C ALA A 11 -35.02 -6.99 6.34
N ASP A 12 -35.27 -6.95 7.65
CA ASP A 12 -36.58 -6.67 8.25
C ASP A 12 -36.95 -5.18 8.20
N LEU A 13 -35.97 -4.29 8.05
CA LEU A 13 -36.16 -2.85 7.96
C LEU A 13 -35.94 -2.32 6.52
N PRO A 14 -36.55 -1.18 6.15
CA PRO A 14 -36.36 -0.55 4.84
C PRO A 14 -34.89 -0.35 4.49
N SER A 15 -34.47 -0.92 3.36
CA SER A 15 -33.05 -1.01 3.01
C SER A 15 -32.41 0.35 2.73
N ASP A 16 -33.19 1.31 2.24
CA ASP A 16 -32.79 2.69 1.96
C ASP A 16 -32.41 3.48 3.20
N ALA A 17 -32.89 3.08 4.39
CA ALA A 17 -32.51 3.66 5.67
C ALA A 17 -31.62 2.75 6.53
N ASN A 18 -31.45 1.48 6.15
CA ASN A 18 -30.70 0.47 6.89
C ASN A 18 -29.68 -0.22 5.98
N LYS A 19 -29.97 -1.43 5.48
CA LYS A 19 -29.00 -2.29 4.79
C LYS A 19 -28.15 -1.56 3.75
N ASP A 20 -28.79 -0.91 2.78
CA ASP A 20 -28.11 -0.27 1.65
C ASP A 20 -27.46 1.05 2.06
N PHE A 21 -28.07 1.78 2.99
CA PHE A 21 -27.50 2.99 3.57
C PHE A 21 -26.19 2.71 4.32
N ILE A 22 -26.21 1.77 5.26
CA ILE A 22 -25.04 1.36 6.05
C ILE A 22 -23.96 0.82 5.10
N LYS A 23 -24.33 -0.03 4.14
CA LYS A 23 -23.39 -0.58 3.15
C LYS A 23 -22.71 0.52 2.35
N THR A 24 -23.45 1.56 1.94
CA THR A 24 -22.90 2.70 1.20
C THR A 24 -21.92 3.50 2.06
N CYS A 25 -22.28 3.75 3.33
CA CYS A 25 -21.41 4.42 4.28
C CYS A 25 -20.12 3.63 4.54
N LEU A 26 -20.22 2.31 4.73
CA LEU A 26 -19.07 1.42 4.90
C LEU A 26 -18.15 1.43 3.68
N LYS A 27 -18.70 1.34 2.46
CA LYS A 27 -17.89 1.43 1.23
C LYS A 27 -17.12 2.74 1.14
N GLN A 28 -17.76 3.88 1.45
CA GLN A 28 -17.08 5.17 1.41
C GLN A 28 -16.05 5.28 2.53
N ALA A 29 -16.34 4.79 3.73
CA ALA A 29 -15.41 4.76 4.85
C ALA A 29 -14.17 3.93 4.53
N LEU A 30 -14.34 2.72 3.95
CA LEU A 30 -13.24 1.87 3.52
C LEU A 30 -12.36 2.55 2.47
N ASN A 31 -12.93 3.24 1.49
CA ASN A 31 -12.14 4.01 0.51
C ASN A 31 -11.38 5.20 1.16
N ARG A 32 -11.92 5.82 2.22
CA ARG A 32 -11.22 6.90 2.96
C ARG A 32 -10.07 6.31 3.78
N VAL A 33 -10.33 5.22 4.50
CA VAL A 33 -9.35 4.47 5.30
C VAL A 33 -8.21 3.93 4.43
N GLU A 34 -8.51 3.39 3.25
CA GLU A 34 -7.50 2.96 2.27
C GLU A 34 -6.51 4.06 1.95
N ARG A 35 -6.98 5.31 1.78
CA ARG A 35 -6.14 6.48 1.51
C ARG A 35 -5.41 6.99 2.74
N GLU A 36 -6.08 7.05 3.88
CA GLU A 36 -5.53 7.56 5.14
C GLU A 36 -4.46 6.64 5.73
N HIS A 37 -4.59 5.32 5.50
CA HIS A 37 -3.69 4.30 6.04
C HIS A 37 -2.78 3.66 4.97
N GLU A 38 -2.87 4.08 3.71
CA GLU A 38 -2.05 3.58 2.58
C GLU A 38 -1.96 2.05 2.55
N LEU A 39 -3.11 1.40 2.61
CA LEU A 39 -3.17 -0.06 2.65
C LEU A 39 -2.72 -0.65 1.31
N ASP A 40 -1.72 -1.54 1.34
CA ASP A 40 -1.18 -2.23 0.15
C ASP A 40 -2.26 -3.01 -0.63
N GLU A 41 -3.26 -3.52 0.09
CA GLU A 41 -4.40 -4.23 -0.46
C GLU A 41 -5.69 -3.45 -0.17
N ARG A 42 -6.51 -3.25 -1.20
CA ARG A 42 -7.80 -2.57 -1.07
C ARG A 42 -8.70 -3.30 -0.06
N PRO A 43 -9.23 -2.61 0.97
CA PRO A 43 -10.18 -3.19 1.88
C PRO A 43 -11.38 -3.78 1.14
N SER A 44 -11.67 -5.06 1.38
CA SER A 44 -12.87 -5.69 0.83
C SER A 44 -14.02 -5.60 1.82
N LEU A 45 -15.23 -5.42 1.28
CA LEU A 45 -16.48 -5.48 2.04
C LEU A 45 -17.18 -6.79 1.70
N ASP A 46 -17.18 -7.72 2.64
CA ASP A 46 -17.81 -9.03 2.49
C ASP A 46 -19.14 -9.09 3.27
N HIS A 47 -20.05 -9.95 2.81
CA HIS A 47 -21.34 -10.25 3.43
C HIS A 47 -21.93 -11.55 2.86
N ASP A 48 -22.84 -12.19 3.60
CA ASP A 48 -23.56 -13.43 3.20
C ASP A 48 -22.61 -14.48 2.56
N THR A 49 -23.05 -15.10 1.46
CA THR A 49 -22.29 -16.02 0.62
C THR A 49 -21.65 -15.34 -0.60
N LEU A 50 -21.51 -14.01 -0.62
CA LEU A 50 -20.95 -13.25 -1.75
C LEU A 50 -19.64 -13.85 -2.27
N GLY A 51 -19.52 -14.05 -3.58
CA GLY A 51 -18.27 -14.55 -4.20
C GLY A 51 -17.98 -16.03 -4.04
N VAL A 52 -18.88 -16.82 -3.40
CA VAL A 52 -18.74 -18.27 -3.30
C VAL A 52 -19.50 -18.96 -4.43
N PRO A 53 -18.84 -19.76 -5.29
CA PRO A 53 -19.49 -20.41 -6.43
C PRO A 53 -20.43 -21.56 -6.00
N GLY A 54 -21.49 -21.78 -6.79
CA GLY A 54 -22.41 -22.90 -6.60
C GLY A 54 -23.50 -22.66 -5.54
N SER A 55 -23.94 -23.73 -4.89
CA SER A 55 -24.94 -23.70 -3.81
C SER A 55 -24.27 -24.13 -2.49
N PRO A 56 -23.46 -23.24 -1.87
CA PRO A 56 -22.75 -23.57 -0.65
C PRO A 56 -23.72 -23.66 0.53
N GLU A 57 -23.36 -24.45 1.55
CA GLU A 57 -24.07 -24.44 2.82
C GLU A 57 -23.91 -23.05 3.46
N ILE A 58 -25.05 -22.39 3.74
CA ILE A 58 -25.11 -20.95 3.99
C ILE A 58 -24.41 -20.59 5.31
N ILE A 59 -24.70 -21.31 6.38
CA ILE A 59 -24.25 -20.95 7.72
C ILE A 59 -22.74 -21.16 7.84
N ASN A 60 -22.21 -22.33 7.49
CA ASN A 60 -20.78 -22.61 7.57
C ASN A 60 -19.97 -21.69 6.66
N THR A 61 -20.52 -21.27 5.52
CA THR A 61 -19.87 -20.30 4.64
C THR A 61 -19.76 -18.93 5.32
N ILE A 62 -20.84 -18.44 5.92
CA ILE A 62 -20.85 -17.17 6.66
C ILE A 62 -19.86 -17.24 7.84
N LEU A 63 -19.91 -18.31 8.64
CA LEU A 63 -19.00 -18.48 9.78
C LEU A 63 -17.53 -18.53 9.34
N SER A 64 -17.22 -19.24 8.24
CA SER A 64 -15.86 -19.28 7.68
C SER A 64 -15.37 -17.92 7.18
N LYS A 65 -16.28 -17.09 6.64
CA LYS A 65 -15.95 -15.71 6.26
C LYS A 65 -15.71 -14.82 7.47
N ILE A 66 -16.51 -14.97 8.52
CA ILE A 66 -16.31 -14.28 9.79
C ILE A 66 -14.94 -14.64 10.39
N ASP A 67 -14.53 -15.92 10.37
CA ASP A 67 -13.21 -16.35 10.87
C ASP A 67 -12.04 -15.67 10.14
N LYS A 68 -12.23 -15.33 8.87
CA LYS A 68 -11.21 -14.70 8.02
C LYS A 68 -11.27 -13.17 8.05
N ALA A 69 -12.28 -12.59 8.70
CA ALA A 69 -12.47 -11.14 8.71
C ALA A 69 -11.46 -10.45 9.63
N SER A 70 -11.00 -9.27 9.21
CA SER A 70 -10.19 -8.38 10.05
C SER A 70 -11.08 -7.56 10.98
N ILE A 71 -12.25 -7.15 10.50
CA ILE A 71 -13.26 -6.39 11.26
C ILE A 71 -14.63 -6.99 11.00
N PHE A 72 -15.46 -7.03 12.04
CA PHE A 72 -16.87 -7.39 11.91
C PHE A 72 -17.76 -6.22 12.32
N VAL A 73 -18.72 -5.88 11.46
CA VAL A 73 -19.70 -4.81 11.68
C VAL A 73 -21.09 -5.42 11.79
N ALA A 74 -21.81 -5.15 12.88
CA ALA A 74 -23.18 -5.61 13.08
C ALA A 74 -24.21 -4.46 13.03
N ASP A 75 -25.23 -4.61 12.17
CA ASP A 75 -26.45 -3.81 12.22
C ASP A 75 -27.35 -4.28 13.38
N LEU A 76 -27.29 -3.57 14.51
CA LEU A 76 -28.08 -3.85 15.70
C LEU A 76 -29.38 -3.03 15.77
N SER A 77 -29.83 -2.48 14.64
CA SER A 77 -31.12 -1.80 14.56
C SER A 77 -32.25 -2.71 15.03
N PHE A 78 -33.18 -2.17 15.82
CA PHE A 78 -34.26 -2.95 16.40
C PHE A 78 -35.33 -3.26 15.34
N ILE A 79 -35.60 -4.54 15.12
CA ILE A 79 -36.58 -5.02 14.14
C ILE A 79 -37.95 -5.30 14.78
N ALA A 80 -37.98 -5.47 16.10
CA ALA A 80 -39.18 -5.82 16.83
C ALA A 80 -39.16 -5.28 18.27
N LYS A 81 -40.34 -5.26 18.89
CA LYS A 81 -40.54 -4.97 20.30
C LYS A 81 -41.45 -6.05 20.89
N THR A 82 -41.07 -6.62 22.03
CA THR A 82 -41.90 -7.58 22.76
C THR A 82 -43.15 -6.90 23.33
N GLY A 83 -44.15 -7.68 23.74
CA GLY A 83 -45.35 -7.16 24.42
C GLY A 83 -45.04 -6.36 25.70
N ASN A 84 -43.94 -6.66 26.39
CA ASN A 84 -43.48 -5.94 27.59
C ASN A 84 -42.55 -4.76 27.25
N GLY A 85 -42.44 -4.40 25.97
CA GLY A 85 -41.71 -3.20 25.53
C GLY A 85 -40.21 -3.36 25.33
N LYS A 86 -39.64 -4.56 25.48
CA LYS A 86 -38.21 -4.83 25.18
C LYS A 86 -37.95 -4.81 23.68
N PHE A 87 -36.96 -4.04 23.23
CA PHE A 87 -36.52 -4.03 21.83
C PHE A 87 -35.66 -5.25 21.47
N CYS A 88 -35.77 -5.69 20.23
CA CYS A 88 -35.11 -6.89 19.71
C CYS A 88 -34.40 -6.57 18.38
N PRO A 89 -33.06 -6.69 18.32
CA PRO A 89 -32.32 -6.74 17.06
C PRO A 89 -32.61 -8.03 16.29
N ASN A 90 -32.14 -8.11 15.05
CA ASN A 90 -32.29 -9.31 14.23
C ASN A 90 -31.54 -10.52 14.84
N PRO A 91 -32.18 -11.70 14.98
CA PRO A 91 -31.56 -12.87 15.60
C PRO A 91 -30.41 -13.46 14.81
N ASN A 92 -30.41 -13.38 13.47
CA ASN A 92 -29.30 -13.88 12.64
C ASN A 92 -28.05 -13.03 12.87
N VAL A 93 -28.20 -11.70 12.90
CA VAL A 93 -27.11 -10.78 13.23
C VAL A 93 -26.55 -11.07 14.62
N LEU A 94 -27.41 -11.40 15.60
CA LEU A 94 -26.97 -11.75 16.95
C LEU A 94 -26.20 -13.09 17.00
N ILE A 95 -26.60 -14.08 16.21
CA ILE A 95 -25.86 -15.36 16.09
C ILE A 95 -24.47 -15.12 15.49
N GLU A 96 -24.41 -14.38 14.38
CA GLU A 96 -23.14 -14.03 13.73
C GLU A 96 -22.25 -13.20 14.66
N LEU A 97 -22.83 -12.24 15.40
CA LEU A 97 -22.13 -11.46 16.42
C LEU A 97 -21.57 -12.34 17.53
N GLY A 98 -22.36 -13.31 18.04
CA GLY A 98 -21.89 -14.26 19.04
C GLY A 98 -20.69 -15.08 18.54
N TYR A 99 -20.73 -15.52 17.30
CA TYR A 99 -19.61 -16.22 16.67
C TYR A 99 -18.40 -15.31 16.47
N ALA A 100 -18.60 -14.09 15.97
CA ALA A 100 -17.55 -13.10 15.76
C ALA A 100 -16.89 -12.69 17.09
N LEU A 101 -17.65 -12.62 18.18
CA LEU A 101 -17.10 -12.43 19.53
C LEU A 101 -16.15 -13.54 19.94
N LYS A 102 -16.51 -14.79 19.68
CA LYS A 102 -15.66 -15.96 19.96
C LYS A 102 -14.44 -16.02 19.04
N SER A 103 -14.62 -15.71 17.75
CA SER A 103 -13.59 -15.91 16.73
C SER A 103 -12.62 -14.72 16.66
N LEU A 104 -13.16 -13.51 16.65
CA LEU A 104 -12.40 -12.29 16.49
C LEU A 104 -12.03 -11.61 17.81
N GLY A 105 -12.82 -11.78 18.86
CA GLY A 105 -12.67 -11.02 20.11
C GLY A 105 -13.31 -9.64 20.05
N SER A 106 -13.38 -8.96 21.20
CA SER A 106 -14.10 -7.68 21.36
C SER A 106 -13.51 -6.52 20.57
N GLU A 107 -12.19 -6.48 20.42
CA GLU A 107 -11.45 -5.32 19.88
C GLU A 107 -11.67 -5.11 18.38
N ARG A 108 -12.26 -6.09 17.69
CA ARG A 108 -12.42 -6.11 16.22
C ARG A 108 -13.87 -5.89 15.78
N LEU A 109 -14.75 -5.60 16.73
CA LEU A 109 -16.19 -5.50 16.54
C LEU A 109 -16.64 -4.05 16.54
N ILE A 110 -17.45 -3.70 15.55
CA ILE A 110 -18.10 -2.39 15.44
C ILE A 110 -19.61 -2.61 15.38
N PHE A 111 -20.35 -1.88 16.20
CA PHE A 111 -21.80 -1.94 16.25
C PHE A 111 -22.38 -0.66 15.66
N VAL A 112 -23.45 -0.79 14.87
CA VAL A 112 -24.19 0.35 14.31
C VAL A 112 -25.68 0.17 14.57
N VAL A 113 -26.38 1.27 14.89
CA VAL A 113 -27.83 1.29 15.15
C VAL A 113 -28.45 2.50 14.46
N ASN A 114 -29.57 2.26 13.76
CA ASN A 114 -30.49 3.31 13.35
C ASN A 114 -31.51 3.59 14.46
N GLU A 115 -31.35 4.72 15.15
CA GLU A 115 -32.22 5.11 16.28
C GLU A 115 -33.64 5.51 15.85
N HIS A 116 -33.92 5.62 14.55
CA HIS A 116 -35.29 5.78 14.06
C HIS A 116 -36.22 4.66 14.58
N TRP A 117 -35.69 3.44 14.74
CA TRP A 117 -36.44 2.25 15.16
C TRP A 117 -36.39 2.00 16.67
N GLY A 118 -35.65 2.80 17.41
CA GLY A 118 -35.59 2.75 18.86
C GLY A 118 -34.29 3.30 19.42
N VAL A 119 -34.40 4.00 20.54
CA VAL A 119 -33.26 4.59 21.24
C VAL A 119 -32.43 3.46 21.85
N VAL A 120 -31.12 3.48 21.61
CA VAL A 120 -30.23 2.39 22.06
C VAL A 120 -29.96 2.42 23.56
N GLU A 121 -30.05 3.61 24.18
CA GLU A 121 -29.89 3.84 25.62
C GLU A 121 -30.83 2.92 26.42
N ASN A 122 -30.27 2.09 27.29
CA ASN A 122 -30.98 1.08 28.10
C ASN A 122 -31.73 -0.03 27.35
N ASN A 123 -31.77 -0.02 26.01
CA ASN A 123 -32.53 -0.98 25.21
C ASN A 123 -31.66 -2.05 24.52
N LEU A 124 -30.33 -1.93 24.57
CA LEU A 124 -29.45 -3.01 24.12
C LEU A 124 -29.69 -4.31 24.90
N PRO A 125 -29.55 -5.47 24.24
CA PRO A 125 -29.43 -6.76 24.91
C PRO A 125 -28.41 -6.72 26.05
N PHE A 126 -28.70 -7.38 27.16
CA PHE A 126 -27.90 -7.32 28.39
C PHE A 126 -26.40 -7.61 28.13
N ASP A 127 -26.10 -8.61 27.29
CA ASP A 127 -24.75 -9.03 26.92
C ASP A 127 -23.93 -7.97 26.17
N LEU A 128 -24.59 -6.93 25.65
CA LEU A 128 -23.98 -5.84 24.90
C LEU A 128 -23.89 -4.53 25.69
N ARG A 129 -24.57 -4.41 26.84
CA ARG A 129 -24.64 -3.16 27.63
C ARG A 129 -23.31 -2.74 28.24
N HIS A 130 -22.43 -3.69 28.54
CA HIS A 130 -21.12 -3.44 29.13
C HIS A 130 -20.01 -3.28 28.09
N ARG A 131 -20.36 -3.17 26.81
CA ARG A 131 -19.41 -3.02 25.70
C ARG A 131 -19.39 -1.59 25.18
N ARG A 132 -18.41 -1.29 24.32
CA ARG A 132 -18.33 -0.01 23.63
C ARG A 132 -19.63 0.27 22.89
N PHE A 133 -20.18 1.45 23.11
CA PHE A 133 -21.50 1.82 22.62
C PHE A 133 -21.56 1.85 21.08
N PRO A 134 -22.69 1.44 20.45
CA PRO A 134 -22.85 1.47 19.00
C PRO A 134 -22.71 2.87 18.41
N ILE A 135 -22.29 2.92 17.15
CA ILE A 135 -22.41 4.13 16.32
C ILE A 135 -23.90 4.37 16.06
N LYS A 136 -24.34 5.61 16.27
CA LYS A 136 -25.75 5.99 16.18
C LYS A 136 -25.98 6.92 15.01
N TYR A 137 -26.94 6.57 14.17
CA TYR A 137 -27.52 7.47 13.18
C TYR A 137 -29.04 7.43 13.28
N ASN A 138 -29.73 8.46 12.78
CA ASN A 138 -31.18 8.51 12.82
C ASN A 138 -31.73 8.90 11.45
N LEU A 139 -32.16 7.90 10.69
CA LEU A 139 -32.66 8.08 9.34
C LEU A 139 -33.99 7.34 9.17
N ALA A 140 -35.03 8.10 8.85
CA ALA A 140 -36.32 7.54 8.46
C ALA A 140 -36.29 7.04 7.00
N PRO A 141 -37.09 6.02 6.64
CA PRO A 141 -37.28 5.62 5.25
C PRO A 141 -37.75 6.81 4.40
N LYS A 142 -37.24 6.94 3.17
CA LYS A 142 -37.56 8.05 2.26
C LYS A 142 -37.35 9.45 2.88
N ALA A 143 -36.39 9.60 3.78
CA ALA A 143 -36.02 10.90 4.34
C ALA A 143 -35.62 11.90 3.24
N ARG A 144 -35.75 13.19 3.55
CA ARG A 144 -35.29 14.26 2.64
C ARG A 144 -33.78 14.16 2.42
N LEU A 145 -33.33 14.60 1.24
CA LEU A 145 -31.95 14.49 0.79
C LEU A 145 -30.95 15.18 1.75
N ASP A 146 -31.34 16.30 2.36
CA ASP A 146 -30.52 17.03 3.32
C ASP A 146 -30.33 16.25 4.64
N ALA A 147 -31.38 15.59 5.13
CA ALA A 147 -31.30 14.71 6.30
C ALA A 147 -30.47 13.46 5.98
N HIS A 148 -30.68 12.86 4.80
CA HIS A 148 -29.91 11.71 4.33
C HIS A 148 -28.41 12.01 4.25
N ASN A 149 -28.02 13.10 3.58
CA ASN A 149 -26.61 13.46 3.41
C ASN A 149 -25.90 13.79 4.73
N ARG A 150 -26.63 14.40 5.67
CA ARG A 150 -26.12 14.73 7.00
C ARG A 150 -25.79 13.47 7.81
N GLU A 151 -26.73 12.54 7.90
CA GLU A 151 -26.50 11.28 8.62
C GLU A 151 -25.48 10.40 7.88
N HIS A 152 -25.42 10.47 6.55
CA HIS A 152 -24.42 9.77 5.76
C HIS A 152 -23.00 10.24 6.11
N GLU A 153 -22.71 11.54 6.02
CA GLU A 153 -21.38 12.07 6.36
C GLU A 153 -21.01 11.81 7.83
N LYS A 154 -21.98 11.91 8.74
CA LYS A 154 -21.78 11.59 10.16
C LYS A 154 -21.40 10.12 10.35
N LEU A 155 -22.15 9.20 9.75
CA LEU A 155 -21.92 7.76 9.86
C LEU A 155 -20.59 7.36 9.22
N VAL A 156 -20.25 7.92 8.05
CA VAL A 156 -18.97 7.70 7.37
C VAL A 156 -17.81 8.14 8.25
N LYS A 157 -17.87 9.33 8.87
CA LYS A 157 -16.81 9.82 9.78
C LYS A 157 -16.59 8.88 10.97
N GLU A 158 -17.67 8.41 11.59
CA GLU A 158 -17.58 7.46 12.69
C GLU A 158 -17.00 6.11 12.23
N PHE A 159 -17.41 5.60 11.06
CA PHE A 159 -16.83 4.38 10.52
C PHE A 159 -15.34 4.52 10.22
N VAL A 160 -14.90 5.62 9.58
CA VAL A 160 -13.47 5.88 9.34
C VAL A 160 -12.70 5.85 10.65
N TYR A 161 -13.16 6.58 11.67
CA TYR A 161 -12.51 6.62 12.96
C TYR A 161 -12.45 5.25 13.64
N ARG A 162 -13.55 4.49 13.66
CA ARG A 162 -13.61 3.19 14.33
C ARG A 162 -12.78 2.13 13.60
N ILE A 163 -12.90 2.06 12.28
CA ILE A 163 -12.11 1.15 11.42
C ILE A 163 -10.63 1.48 11.56
N GLY A 164 -10.24 2.76 11.46
CA GLY A 164 -8.86 3.20 11.61
C GLY A 164 -8.25 2.85 12.97
N ASN A 165 -9.02 2.99 14.07
CA ASN A 165 -8.56 2.55 15.40
C ASN A 165 -8.32 1.04 15.46
N VAL A 166 -9.20 0.24 14.84
CA VAL A 166 -9.08 -1.22 14.84
C VAL A 166 -7.90 -1.69 13.99
N ILE A 167 -7.66 -1.03 12.85
CA ILE A 167 -6.44 -1.22 12.05
C ILE A 167 -5.20 -0.92 12.89
N SER A 168 -5.23 0.20 13.62
CA SER A 168 -4.11 0.64 14.46
C SER A 168 -3.85 -0.28 15.65
N SER A 169 -4.89 -0.91 16.23
CA SER A 169 -4.77 -1.75 17.43
C SER A 169 -4.42 -3.21 17.15
N GLN A 170 -4.79 -3.77 15.99
CA GLN A 170 -4.62 -5.21 15.71
C GLN A 170 -3.22 -5.63 15.29
N GLY A 171 -2.30 -4.71 15.03
CA GLY A 171 -1.01 -5.09 14.46
C GLY A 171 -1.14 -5.83 13.12
N VAL A 172 -2.29 -5.72 12.41
CA VAL A 172 -2.37 -5.96 10.96
C VAL A 172 -1.57 -4.84 10.34
N THR A 173 -0.25 -5.05 10.35
CA THR A 173 0.76 -4.15 9.80
C THR A 173 0.38 -2.67 9.92
N THR A 174 0.40 -2.13 11.13
CA THR A 174 1.37 -1.04 11.22
C THR A 174 2.70 -1.73 10.94
N PRO A 175 3.41 -1.42 9.83
CA PRO A 175 4.80 -1.83 9.74
C PRO A 175 5.41 -1.44 11.07
N ARG A 176 6.26 -2.30 11.65
CA ARG A 176 7.13 -1.89 12.75
C ARG A 176 7.61 -0.48 12.38
N THR A 177 7.05 0.50 13.10
CA THR A 177 7.40 1.91 13.10
C THR A 177 7.44 2.63 11.73
N ARG A 178 6.29 3.01 11.11
CA ARG A 178 6.30 4.01 10.00
C ARG A 178 7.13 5.26 10.33
N PRO A 179 7.19 5.79 11.57
CA PRO A 179 8.13 6.87 11.90
C PRO A 179 9.61 6.47 11.88
N GLU A 180 9.99 5.24 12.24
CA GLU A 180 11.39 4.81 12.24
C GLU A 180 11.83 4.26 10.88
N THR A 181 10.99 3.51 10.17
CA THR A 181 11.27 3.07 8.79
C THR A 181 11.26 4.24 7.82
N PHE A 182 10.38 5.23 8.00
CA PHE A 182 10.45 6.48 7.25
C PHE A 182 11.74 7.26 7.56
N LYS A 183 12.16 7.31 8.83
CA LYS A 183 13.48 7.90 9.20
C LYS A 183 14.65 7.10 8.64
N GLN A 184 14.54 5.78 8.56
CA GLN A 184 15.55 4.91 7.95
C GLN A 184 15.60 5.12 6.43
N ASP A 185 14.45 5.20 5.76
CA ASP A 185 14.36 5.54 4.33
C ASP A 185 14.88 6.96 4.06
N GLN A 186 14.60 7.93 4.95
CA GLN A 186 15.21 9.25 4.89
C GLN A 186 16.74 9.18 5.02
N ALA A 187 17.26 8.41 5.97
CA ALA A 187 18.70 8.23 6.14
C ALA A 187 19.35 7.52 4.95
N LEU A 188 18.68 6.52 4.38
CA LEU A 188 19.08 5.87 3.12
C LEU A 188 19.06 6.87 1.97
N PHE A 189 18.03 7.73 1.89
CA PHE A 189 17.96 8.74 0.85
C PHE A 189 19.08 9.78 0.98
N SER A 190 19.38 10.27 2.19
CA SER A 190 20.54 11.13 2.43
C SER A 190 21.84 10.44 1.98
N LYS A 191 21.98 9.16 2.29
CA LYS A 191 23.15 8.37 1.86
C LYS A 191 23.20 8.20 0.34
N LEU A 192 22.07 7.98 -0.31
CA LEU A 192 21.97 7.82 -1.77
C LEU A 192 22.49 9.07 -2.48
N ILE A 193 22.04 10.26 -2.07
CA ILE A 193 22.46 11.52 -2.69
C ILE A 193 23.96 11.77 -2.50
N ASN A 194 24.52 11.35 -1.35
CA ASN A 194 25.95 11.48 -1.08
C ASN A 194 26.79 10.48 -1.89
N ASP A 195 26.36 9.22 -1.97
CA ASP A 195 27.10 8.16 -2.68
C ASP A 195 26.94 8.28 -4.21
N PHE A 196 25.81 8.82 -4.68
CA PHE A 196 25.50 9.01 -6.10
C PHE A 196 24.69 10.31 -6.32
N PRO A 197 25.35 11.47 -6.37
CA PRO A 197 24.66 12.75 -6.55
C PRO A 197 24.12 12.94 -7.97
N SER A 198 22.94 13.57 -8.11
CA SER A 198 22.31 13.90 -9.41
C SER A 198 23.19 14.73 -10.34
N ASN A 199 24.06 15.58 -9.80
CA ASN A 199 25.03 16.39 -10.53
C ASN A 199 26.46 15.83 -10.43
N GLY A 200 26.60 14.57 -9.99
CA GLY A 200 27.85 13.86 -9.83
C GLY A 200 28.53 13.54 -11.16
N LYS A 201 29.78 13.09 -11.04
CA LYS A 201 30.64 12.70 -12.17
C LYS A 201 30.09 11.49 -12.90
N LEU A 202 29.74 10.43 -12.15
CA LEU A 202 29.06 9.28 -12.71
C LEU A 202 27.72 9.64 -13.36
N ALA A 203 26.88 10.46 -12.72
CA ALA A 203 25.57 10.82 -13.26
C ALA A 203 25.70 11.55 -14.61
N ARG A 204 26.65 12.50 -14.69
CA ARG A 204 26.97 13.20 -15.93
C ARG A 204 27.52 12.27 -17.00
N PHE A 205 28.38 11.32 -16.63
CA PHE A 205 28.92 10.32 -17.55
C PHE A 205 27.81 9.49 -18.17
N LEU A 206 26.90 8.93 -17.35
CA LEU A 206 25.79 8.11 -17.82
C LEU A 206 24.80 8.85 -18.73
N ASP A 207 24.64 10.16 -18.54
CA ASP A 207 23.76 11.01 -19.34
C ASP A 207 24.39 11.44 -20.68
N LYS A 208 25.64 11.91 -20.64
CA LYS A 208 26.21 12.73 -21.74
C LYS A 208 27.37 12.10 -22.48
N GLU A 209 28.07 11.17 -21.86
CA GLU A 209 29.30 10.61 -22.41
C GLU A 209 29.02 9.29 -23.13
N SER A 210 29.80 9.01 -24.17
CA SER A 210 29.74 7.75 -24.90
C SER A 210 30.91 6.88 -24.48
N VAL A 211 30.67 5.59 -24.22
CA VAL A 211 31.74 4.62 -23.94
C VAL A 211 32.64 4.35 -25.15
N GLY A 212 32.23 4.80 -26.34
CA GLY A 212 33.06 4.74 -27.55
C GLY A 212 34.14 5.82 -27.61
N ASN A 213 34.04 6.86 -26.77
CA ASN A 213 35.07 7.89 -26.63
C ASN A 213 36.08 7.47 -25.57
N LEU A 214 37.21 8.15 -25.50
CA LEU A 214 38.14 8.01 -24.38
C LEU A 214 37.48 8.53 -23.09
N PHE A 215 37.35 7.69 -22.06
CA PHE A 215 36.83 8.08 -20.75
C PHE A 215 37.70 7.59 -19.61
N LEU A 216 37.61 8.25 -18.45
CA LEU A 216 38.45 7.94 -17.30
C LEU A 216 37.97 6.64 -16.60
N LEU A 217 38.94 5.82 -16.16
CA LEU A 217 38.72 4.57 -15.40
C LEU A 217 37.78 4.77 -14.20
N TRP A 218 37.97 5.86 -13.49
CA TRP A 218 37.24 6.18 -12.25
C TRP A 218 35.70 6.17 -12.37
N TYR A 219 35.11 6.35 -13.56
CA TYR A 219 33.67 6.34 -13.74
C TYR A 219 33.13 4.92 -13.55
N VAL A 220 33.89 3.93 -14.02
CA VAL A 220 33.59 2.51 -13.82
C VAL A 220 33.80 2.15 -12.36
N ASP A 221 34.91 2.58 -11.76
CA ASP A 221 35.19 2.34 -10.33
C ASP A 221 34.10 2.93 -9.42
N GLU A 222 33.57 4.12 -9.77
CA GLU A 222 32.48 4.77 -9.04
C GLU A 222 31.17 3.97 -9.17
N ALA A 223 30.85 3.48 -10.37
CA ALA A 223 29.69 2.63 -10.62
C ALA A 223 29.80 1.27 -9.90
N GLU A 224 30.96 0.60 -9.99
CA GLU A 224 31.22 -0.68 -9.34
C GLU A 224 31.14 -0.55 -7.82
N ARG A 225 31.75 0.49 -7.25
CA ARG A 225 31.67 0.79 -5.82
C ARG A 225 30.23 1.03 -5.38
N PHE A 226 29.45 1.78 -6.16
CA PHE A 226 28.05 2.00 -5.86
C PHE A 226 27.27 0.69 -5.85
N VAL A 227 27.39 -0.12 -6.92
CA VAL A 227 26.75 -1.44 -7.01
C VAL A 227 27.12 -2.32 -5.82
N TYR A 228 28.41 -2.44 -5.50
CA TYR A 228 28.87 -3.23 -4.36
C TYR A 228 28.27 -2.76 -3.03
N ASN A 229 28.30 -1.45 -2.78
CA ASN A 229 27.81 -0.86 -1.53
C ASN A 229 26.28 -0.90 -1.41
N TRP A 230 25.54 -0.90 -2.52
CA TRP A 230 24.08 -0.81 -2.52
C TRP A 230 23.37 -2.13 -2.84
N SER A 231 24.08 -3.18 -3.25
CA SER A 231 23.51 -4.51 -3.54
C SER A 231 23.41 -5.41 -2.31
N ASN A 232 22.97 -4.88 -1.17
CA ASN A 232 22.85 -5.64 0.07
C ASN A 232 21.57 -5.28 0.85
N ALA A 233 21.25 -6.10 1.84
CA ALA A 233 20.04 -5.92 2.65
C ALA A 233 20.00 -4.62 3.46
N MET A 234 21.16 -4.01 3.76
CA MET A 234 21.24 -2.78 4.57
C MET A 234 20.85 -1.51 3.80
N HIS A 235 20.83 -1.57 2.46
CA HIS A 235 20.49 -0.43 1.60
C HIS A 235 19.14 -0.61 0.91
N LYS A 236 18.32 -1.55 1.39
CA LYS A 236 16.97 -1.73 0.90
C LYS A 236 16.04 -0.68 1.50
N PHE A 237 15.28 0.01 0.66
CA PHE A 237 14.20 0.87 1.13
C PHE A 237 13.09 0.01 1.73
N PHE A 238 12.45 0.53 2.78
CA PHE A 238 11.25 -0.05 3.35
C PHE A 238 10.02 0.30 2.53
N ASP A 239 10.00 1.47 1.88
CA ASP A 239 9.01 1.80 0.85
C ASP A 239 9.18 0.86 -0.36
N PRO A 240 8.14 0.06 -0.70
CA PRO A 240 8.25 -0.95 -1.75
C PRO A 240 8.38 -0.36 -3.16
N THR A 241 7.89 0.87 -3.38
CA THR A 241 8.00 1.55 -4.67
C THR A 241 9.43 2.04 -4.87
N LEU A 242 10.00 2.70 -3.85
CA LEU A 242 11.39 3.16 -3.88
C LEU A 242 12.37 1.99 -3.97
N GLU A 243 12.10 0.89 -3.25
CA GLU A 243 12.96 -0.31 -3.31
C GLU A 243 12.97 -0.93 -4.70
N LYS A 244 11.81 -0.99 -5.37
CA LYS A 244 11.72 -1.50 -6.74
C LYS A 244 12.54 -0.66 -7.73
N GLN A 245 12.50 0.67 -7.58
CA GLN A 245 13.30 1.57 -8.41
C GLN A 245 14.79 1.44 -8.11
N ARG A 246 15.18 1.39 -6.83
CA ARG A 246 16.57 1.14 -6.40
C ARG A 246 17.09 -0.18 -6.98
N GLN A 247 16.30 -1.25 -6.90
CA GLN A 247 16.68 -2.55 -7.44
C GLN A 247 16.91 -2.48 -8.95
N LYS A 248 16.04 -1.80 -9.69
CA LYS A 248 16.19 -1.61 -11.14
C LYS A 248 17.43 -0.77 -11.50
N LEU A 249 17.72 0.28 -10.72
CA LEU A 249 18.94 1.07 -10.90
C LEU A 249 20.20 0.21 -10.72
N ILE A 250 20.24 -0.60 -9.66
CA ILE A 250 21.36 -1.51 -9.41
C ILE A 250 21.52 -2.55 -10.52
N GLU A 251 20.42 -3.09 -11.02
CA GLU A 251 20.44 -4.03 -12.14
C GLU A 251 21.07 -3.40 -13.40
N LEU A 252 20.66 -2.17 -13.75
CA LEU A 252 21.19 -1.44 -14.89
C LEU A 252 22.69 -1.12 -14.73
N LEU A 253 23.10 -0.68 -13.54
CA LEU A 253 24.51 -0.40 -13.27
C LEU A 253 25.36 -1.68 -13.26
N THR A 254 24.82 -2.80 -12.77
CA THR A 254 25.49 -4.11 -12.82
C THR A 254 25.71 -4.52 -14.27
N GLN A 255 24.69 -4.40 -15.12
CA GLN A 255 24.83 -4.67 -16.56
C GLN A 255 25.88 -3.77 -17.23
N PHE A 256 25.97 -2.50 -16.82
CA PHE A 256 27.01 -1.59 -17.29
C PHE A 256 28.41 -2.09 -16.87
N VAL A 257 28.63 -2.32 -15.57
CA VAL A 257 29.94 -2.75 -15.04
C VAL A 257 30.37 -4.10 -15.62
N ASP A 258 29.48 -5.07 -15.76
CA ASP A 258 29.82 -6.41 -16.29
C ASP A 258 30.20 -6.38 -17.78
N ARG A 259 29.67 -5.42 -18.54
CA ARG A 259 29.96 -5.28 -19.98
C ARG A 259 31.28 -4.59 -20.26
N ILE A 260 31.70 -3.66 -19.40
CA ILE A 260 32.90 -2.84 -19.58
C ILE A 260 34.17 -3.69 -19.83
N PRO A 261 34.54 -4.68 -18.99
CA PRO A 261 35.76 -5.46 -19.17
C PRO A 261 35.86 -6.22 -20.51
N ASN A 262 34.72 -6.49 -21.14
CA ASN A 262 34.64 -7.24 -22.39
C ASN A 262 34.67 -6.36 -23.65
N HIS A 263 34.52 -5.04 -23.49
CA HIS A 263 34.29 -4.12 -24.60
C HIS A 263 35.18 -2.87 -24.58
N VAL A 264 35.86 -2.58 -23.48
CA VAL A 264 36.83 -1.48 -23.40
C VAL A 264 38.13 -1.94 -22.75
N TRP A 265 39.24 -1.31 -23.16
CA TRP A 265 40.59 -1.65 -22.71
C TRP A 265 41.25 -0.48 -22.01
N LEU A 266 42.04 -0.80 -20.99
CA LEU A 266 42.79 0.20 -20.26
C LEU A 266 43.96 0.69 -21.12
N THR A 267 44.05 2.01 -21.31
CA THR A 267 45.17 2.63 -22.01
C THR A 267 46.49 2.40 -21.26
N PRO A 268 47.66 2.48 -21.92
CA PRO A 268 48.96 2.33 -21.26
C PRO A 268 49.21 3.27 -20.08
N SER A 269 48.53 4.42 -20.07
CA SER A 269 48.57 5.36 -18.95
C SER A 269 47.96 4.83 -17.65
N GLY A 270 47.13 3.78 -17.74
CA GLY A 270 46.35 3.23 -16.63
C GLY A 270 45.19 4.10 -16.18
N ARG A 271 44.90 5.22 -16.87
CA ARG A 271 43.92 6.23 -16.41
C ARG A 271 42.64 6.27 -17.21
N TYR A 272 42.69 5.83 -18.47
CA TYR A 272 41.57 5.93 -19.39
C TYR A 272 41.22 4.56 -19.96
N TYR A 273 39.94 4.35 -20.20
CA TYR A 273 39.41 3.30 -21.04
C TYR A 273 39.19 3.80 -22.46
N ASP A 274 39.47 2.92 -23.41
CA ASP A 274 39.23 3.11 -24.83
C ASP A 274 38.57 1.85 -25.41
N MET A 275 37.56 2.03 -26.24
CA MET A 275 36.91 0.96 -27.01
C MET A 275 37.67 0.64 -28.30
N GLY A 276 38.72 1.41 -28.64
CA GLY A 276 39.56 1.16 -29.81
C GLY A 276 38.78 1.28 -31.13
N LEU A 277 37.79 2.17 -31.20
CA LEU A 277 37.02 2.38 -32.44
C LEU A 277 37.88 3.00 -33.56
N GLU A 278 38.98 3.65 -33.19
CA GLU A 278 39.95 4.28 -34.10
C GLU A 278 41.24 3.44 -34.23
N GLU A 279 41.21 2.17 -33.83
CA GLU A 279 42.39 1.29 -33.89
C GLU A 279 42.88 1.09 -35.34
N PRO A 280 44.18 1.33 -35.64
CA PRO A 280 44.71 1.15 -36.99
C PRO A 280 44.56 -0.29 -37.49
N ASN A 281 44.05 -0.47 -38.71
CA ASN A 281 43.82 -1.77 -39.36
C ASN A 281 42.74 -2.65 -38.69
N ILE A 282 41.81 -2.08 -37.94
CA ILE A 282 40.61 -2.80 -37.49
C ILE A 282 39.81 -3.32 -38.70
N SER A 283 39.41 -4.60 -38.68
CA SER A 283 38.57 -5.17 -39.73
C SER A 283 37.14 -4.64 -39.64
N ASP A 284 36.45 -4.47 -40.77
CA ASP A 284 35.06 -3.97 -40.82
C ASP A 284 34.12 -4.75 -39.88
N GLY A 285 34.22 -6.09 -39.86
CA GLY A 285 33.39 -6.92 -38.99
C GLY A 285 33.67 -6.76 -37.50
N GLU A 286 34.90 -6.42 -37.12
CA GLU A 286 35.24 -6.11 -35.73
C GLU A 286 34.78 -4.71 -35.34
N LEU A 287 34.94 -3.73 -36.23
CA LEU A 287 34.43 -2.38 -36.03
C LEU A 287 32.89 -2.40 -35.84
N GLU A 288 32.17 -3.15 -36.67
CA GLU A 288 30.71 -3.31 -36.53
C GLU A 288 30.32 -3.93 -35.18
N ARG A 289 31.05 -4.95 -34.72
CA ARG A 289 30.84 -5.55 -33.39
C ARG A 289 31.03 -4.55 -32.26
N ARG A 290 32.11 -3.75 -32.30
CA ARG A 290 32.40 -2.74 -31.28
C ARG A 290 31.38 -1.59 -31.30
N LEU A 291 30.96 -1.13 -32.48
CA LEU A 291 29.91 -0.11 -32.62
C LEU A 291 28.57 -0.58 -32.05
N LYS A 292 28.19 -1.84 -32.29
CA LYS A 292 26.98 -2.42 -31.68
C LYS A 292 27.09 -2.48 -30.16
N ALA A 293 28.22 -2.95 -29.63
CA ALA A 293 28.45 -2.99 -28.18
C ALA A 293 28.42 -1.59 -27.55
N ARG A 294 29.03 -0.58 -28.21
CA ARG A 294 28.94 0.83 -27.81
C ARG A 294 27.50 1.27 -27.64
N ASP A 295 26.65 1.01 -28.64
CA ASP A 295 25.27 1.48 -28.65
C ASP A 295 24.43 0.79 -27.56
N GLU A 296 24.63 -0.52 -27.36
CA GLU A 296 24.00 -1.26 -26.26
C GLU A 296 24.41 -0.74 -24.88
N ILE A 297 25.71 -0.51 -24.66
CA ILE A 297 26.22 -0.01 -23.37
C ILE A 297 25.73 1.44 -23.13
N ASN A 298 25.79 2.30 -24.15
CA ASN A 298 25.29 3.68 -24.05
C ASN A 298 23.79 3.74 -23.74
N GLU A 299 22.99 2.81 -24.26
CA GLU A 299 21.57 2.72 -23.94
C GLU A 299 21.33 2.30 -22.48
N ILE A 300 22.12 1.35 -21.97
CA ILE A 300 22.10 0.98 -20.54
C ILE A 300 22.47 2.20 -19.68
N CYS A 301 23.49 2.96 -20.06
CA CYS A 301 23.89 4.19 -19.36
C CYS A 301 22.73 5.20 -19.27
N LYS A 302 22.05 5.47 -20.38
CA LYS A 302 20.89 6.38 -20.41
C LYS A 302 19.74 5.90 -19.55
N GLN A 303 19.45 4.60 -19.58
CA GLN A 303 18.41 4.00 -18.75
C GLN A 303 18.77 4.09 -17.27
N ALA A 304 20.03 3.81 -16.91
CA ALA A 304 20.52 3.94 -15.54
C ALA A 304 20.41 5.38 -15.04
N TYR A 305 20.82 6.35 -15.86
CA TYR A 305 20.68 7.78 -15.54
C TYR A 305 19.21 8.17 -15.33
N LYS A 306 18.32 7.75 -16.23
CA LYS A 306 16.89 8.05 -16.11
C LYS A 306 16.30 7.46 -14.83
N GLU A 307 16.57 6.18 -14.55
CA GLU A 307 16.09 5.51 -13.34
C GLU A 307 16.63 6.19 -12.07
N HIS A 308 17.89 6.61 -12.09
CA HIS A 308 18.51 7.38 -11.01
C HIS A 308 17.77 8.69 -10.74
N GLN A 309 17.49 9.50 -11.78
CA GLN A 309 16.77 10.77 -11.60
C GLN A 309 15.32 10.54 -11.12
N GLU A 310 14.64 9.52 -11.64
CA GLU A 310 13.28 9.16 -11.23
C GLU A 310 13.23 8.68 -9.77
N LEU A 311 14.20 7.86 -9.35
CA LEU A 311 14.35 7.43 -7.96
C LEU A 311 14.54 8.62 -7.02
N ILE A 312 15.46 9.53 -7.34
CA ILE A 312 15.67 10.74 -6.51
C ILE A 312 14.43 11.61 -6.45
N TYR A 313 13.75 11.83 -7.59
CA TYR A 313 12.51 12.59 -7.62
C TYR A 313 11.43 11.97 -6.74
N ASN A 314 11.24 10.65 -6.82
CA ASN A 314 10.26 9.93 -6.01
C ASN A 314 10.64 9.90 -4.53
N CYS A 315 11.92 9.74 -4.19
CA CYS A 315 12.41 9.89 -2.83
C CYS A 315 12.08 11.27 -2.26
N ARG A 316 12.31 12.36 -3.00
CA ARG A 316 11.94 13.72 -2.55
C ARG A 316 10.43 13.89 -2.35
N LYS A 317 9.64 13.30 -3.24
CA LYS A 317 8.18 13.37 -3.20
C LYS A 317 7.61 12.58 -2.01
N THR A 318 8.17 11.41 -1.73
CA THR A 318 7.67 10.48 -0.70
C THR A 318 8.26 10.77 0.68
N LEU A 319 9.55 11.11 0.77
CA LEU A 319 10.30 11.26 2.03
C LEU A 319 10.52 12.73 2.45
N GLY A 320 10.15 13.69 1.60
CA GLY A 320 10.37 15.12 1.81
C GLY A 320 11.77 15.59 1.36
N SER A 321 12.03 16.89 1.51
CA SER A 321 13.36 17.45 1.29
C SER A 321 14.29 17.03 2.43
N VAL A 322 15.37 16.34 2.09
CA VAL A 322 16.54 16.21 2.95
C VAL A 322 17.27 17.55 2.84
N GLU A 323 17.51 18.25 3.95
CA GLU A 323 18.39 19.42 3.95
C GLU A 323 19.77 18.97 3.45
N GLU A 324 20.27 19.64 2.40
CA GLU A 324 21.68 19.54 2.02
C GLU A 324 22.51 20.03 3.22
N ALA A 325 23.15 19.09 3.91
CA ALA A 325 24.00 19.39 5.06
C ALA A 325 25.32 20.05 4.65
#